data_AF-A0A655S7Q2-F1
#
_entry.id   AF-A0A655S7Q2-F1
#
_cell.length_a   1.000
_cell.length_b   1.000
_cell.length_c   1.000
_cell.angle_alpha   90.00
_cell.angle_beta   90.00
_cell.angle_gamma   90.00
#
_symmetry.space_group_name_H-M   'P 1'
#
loop_
_entity.id
_entity.type
_entity.pdbx_description
1 polymer ?
#
loop_
_entity_poly.entity_id
_entity_poly.type
_entity_poly.pdbx_seq_one_letter_code
_entity_poly.pdbx_strand_id
1 'polypeptide(L)'
;MERLIAQITTEQVTSWLPSATVMVQFARRSQSHALYQRLWLMKANDEIRQEVARLGAQADGFAKQQLMLAVENPSLKQEALQALIEIRPMSMEVEQFLIEKLGQSENASQVASMLAQSGYQGWLHELVSSNRAVKQQAILAVLNP
;
A
#
# COMPACT_ATOMS: atom_id res chain seq x y z
N MET A 1 -25.56 9.57 6.13
CA MET A 1 -24.26 9.07 5.65
C MET A 1 -24.17 7.56 5.78
N GLU A 2 -24.42 6.99 6.96
CA GLU A 2 -24.35 5.53 7.20
C GLU A 2 -25.19 4.66 6.26
N ARG A 3 -26.44 5.05 5.94
CA ARG A 3 -27.27 4.30 4.97
C ARG A 3 -26.64 4.20 3.57
N LEU A 4 -25.95 5.24 3.13
CA LEU A 4 -25.29 5.23 1.81
C LEU A 4 -24.00 4.41 1.85
N ILE A 5 -23.27 4.47 2.97
CA ILE A 5 -22.10 3.61 3.20
C ILE A 5 -22.53 2.14 3.13
N ALA A 6 -23.61 1.78 3.83
CA ALA A 6 -24.14 0.41 3.82
C ALA A 6 -24.49 -0.05 2.38
N GLN A 7 -25.20 0.75 1.59
CA GLN A 7 -25.51 0.40 0.19
C GLN A 7 -24.25 0.09 -0.65
N ILE A 8 -23.15 0.81 -0.42
CA ILE A 8 -21.89 0.61 -1.15
C ILE A 8 -21.13 -0.63 -0.66
N THR A 9 -21.23 -0.94 0.65
CA THR A 9 -20.40 -1.97 1.29
C THR A 9 -21.09 -3.31 1.49
N THR A 10 -22.43 -3.36 1.58
CA THR A 10 -23.18 -4.60 1.95
C THR A 10 -24.07 -5.14 0.84
N GLU A 11 -24.61 -4.29 -0.05
CA GLU A 11 -25.42 -4.79 -1.15
C GLU A 11 -24.48 -5.35 -2.24
N GLN A 12 -24.81 -6.50 -2.84
CA GLN A 12 -24.10 -6.96 -4.03
C GLN A 12 -24.21 -5.84 -5.04
N VAL A 13 -23.10 -5.12 -5.27
CA VAL A 13 -23.05 -3.94 -6.13
C VAL A 13 -23.22 -4.38 -7.59
N THR A 14 -24.45 -4.71 -7.97
CA THR A 14 -24.83 -5.27 -9.26
C THR A 14 -25.50 -4.23 -10.16
N SER A 15 -25.84 -3.04 -9.62
CA SER A 15 -26.53 -2.01 -10.41
C SER A 15 -25.69 -0.76 -10.70
N TRP A 16 -24.84 -0.28 -9.78
CA TRP A 16 -24.01 0.91 -10.02
C TRP A 16 -22.95 1.11 -8.93
N LEU A 17 -21.78 1.65 -9.28
CA LEU A 17 -20.78 2.22 -8.35
C LEU A 17 -20.75 3.74 -8.56
N PRO A 18 -20.63 4.56 -7.50
CA PRO A 18 -20.36 5.99 -7.66
C PRO A 18 -19.02 6.22 -8.38
N SER A 19 -18.84 7.41 -8.96
CA SER A 19 -17.56 7.79 -9.57
C SER A 19 -16.41 7.73 -8.55
N ALA A 20 -15.18 7.56 -9.03
CA ALA A 20 -13.98 7.53 -8.19
C ALA A 20 -13.87 8.79 -7.31
N THR A 21 -14.15 9.97 -7.86
CA THR A 21 -14.16 11.24 -7.12
C THR A 21 -15.12 11.18 -5.93
N VAL A 22 -16.35 10.69 -6.14
CA VAL A 22 -17.35 10.59 -5.07
C VAL A 22 -16.90 9.56 -4.04
N MET A 23 -16.45 8.38 -4.47
CA MET A 23 -15.96 7.32 -3.59
C MET A 23 -14.81 7.80 -2.70
N VAL A 24 -13.83 8.51 -3.26
CA VAL A 24 -12.71 9.09 -2.52
C VAL A 24 -13.20 10.08 -1.46
N GLN A 25 -14.12 10.99 -1.80
CA GLN A 25 -14.62 11.98 -0.84
C GLN A 25 -15.42 11.33 0.29
N PHE A 26 -16.23 10.32 -0.02
CA PHE A 26 -16.96 9.55 0.98
C PHE A 26 -16.00 8.83 1.93
N ALA A 27 -15.04 8.08 1.37
CA ALA A 27 -14.05 7.35 2.14
C ALA A 27 -13.24 8.29 3.05
N ARG A 28 -12.77 9.43 2.52
CA ARG A 28 -12.05 10.47 3.29
C ARG A 28 -12.89 11.01 4.44
N ARG A 29 -14.14 11.41 4.16
CA ARG A 29 -14.98 12.10 5.14
C ARG A 29 -15.43 11.17 6.26
N SER A 30 -15.67 9.90 5.94
CA SER A 30 -16.13 8.91 6.91
C SER A 30 -15.00 8.13 7.57
N GLN A 31 -13.80 8.14 7.00
CA GLN A 31 -12.67 7.28 7.39
C GLN A 31 -13.07 5.81 7.55
N SER A 32 -13.94 5.32 6.67
CA SER A 32 -14.47 3.95 6.77
C SER A 32 -13.53 2.98 6.08
N HIS A 33 -12.98 2.01 6.82
CA HIS A 33 -12.17 0.93 6.25
C HIS A 33 -12.92 0.18 5.14
N ALA A 34 -14.22 -0.07 5.31
CA ALA A 34 -15.02 -0.78 4.32
C ALA A 34 -15.16 0.00 3.00
N LEU A 35 -15.29 1.34 3.06
CA LEU A 35 -15.31 2.17 1.85
C LEU A 35 -13.95 2.20 1.15
N TYR A 36 -12.85 2.28 1.90
CA TYR A 36 -11.52 2.21 1.32
C TYR A 36 -11.23 0.84 0.70
N GLN A 37 -11.61 -0.25 1.36
CA GLN A 37 -11.53 -1.59 0.77
C GLN A 37 -12.26 -1.64 -0.59
N ARG A 38 -13.46 -1.05 -0.67
CA ARG A 38 -14.18 -0.98 -1.96
C ARG A 38 -13.47 -0.09 -2.97
N LEU A 39 -12.96 1.06 -2.54
CA LEU A 39 -12.19 2.00 -3.36
C LEU A 39 -10.96 1.31 -3.98
N TRP A 40 -10.23 0.51 -3.21
CA TRP A 40 -9.04 -0.21 -3.68
C TRP A 40 -9.35 -1.35 -4.63
N LEU A 41 -10.59 -1.82 -4.70
CA LEU A 41 -11.03 -2.79 -5.72
C LEU A 41 -11.42 -2.12 -7.04
N MET A 42 -11.56 -0.79 -7.08
CA MET A 42 -11.87 -0.06 -8.31
C MET A 42 -10.65 -0.03 -9.24
N LYS A 43 -10.90 0.11 -10.55
CA LYS A 43 -9.83 0.38 -11.51
C LYS A 43 -9.15 1.70 -11.14
N ALA A 44 -7.83 1.66 -10.99
CA ALA A 44 -7.04 2.84 -10.68
C ALA A 44 -7.24 3.93 -11.75
N ASN A 45 -7.46 5.14 -11.28
CA ASN A 45 -7.49 6.36 -12.08
C ASN A 45 -6.81 7.49 -11.29
N ASP A 46 -6.78 8.70 -11.85
CA ASP A 46 -6.03 9.81 -11.27
C ASP A 46 -6.54 10.20 -9.88
N GLU A 47 -7.86 10.16 -9.63
CA GLU A 47 -8.41 10.47 -8.31
C GLU A 47 -7.97 9.46 -7.24
N ILE A 48 -7.94 8.17 -7.59
CA ILE A 48 -7.51 7.11 -6.68
C ILE A 48 -6.00 7.21 -6.43
N ARG A 49 -5.20 7.49 -7.46
CA ARG A 49 -3.74 7.70 -7.32
C ARG A 49 -3.43 8.93 -6.46
N GLN A 50 -4.16 10.03 -6.64
CA GLN A 50 -4.05 11.21 -5.79
C GLN A 50 -4.44 10.89 -4.34
N GLU A 51 -5.38 9.97 -4.12
CA GLU A 51 -5.70 9.54 -2.76
C GLU A 51 -4.58 8.75 -2.10
N VAL A 52 -3.91 7.86 -2.84
CA VAL A 52 -2.69 7.19 -2.35
C VAL A 52 -1.63 8.20 -1.95
N ALA A 53 -1.34 9.19 -2.80
CA ALA A 53 -0.38 10.25 -2.49
C ALA A 53 -0.77 11.06 -1.25
N ARG A 54 -2.06 11.42 -1.11
CA ARG A 54 -2.57 12.14 0.06
C ARG A 54 -2.43 11.32 1.35
N LEU A 55 -2.70 10.02 1.31
CA LEU A 55 -2.51 9.13 2.46
C LEU A 55 -1.02 9.03 2.85
N GLY A 56 -0.12 8.96 1.86
CA GLY A 56 1.32 9.02 2.09
C GLY A 56 1.75 10.29 2.82
N ALA A 57 1.22 11.45 2.42
CA ALA A 57 1.48 12.72 3.08
C ALA A 57 0.87 12.81 4.50
N GLN A 58 -0.29 12.19 4.73
CA GLN A 58 -0.93 12.16 6.05
C GLN A 58 -0.17 11.27 7.05
N ALA A 59 0.32 10.11 6.60
CA ALA A 59 1.22 9.21 7.33
C ALA A 59 0.78 8.78 8.75
N ASP A 60 -0.49 8.98 9.12
CA ASP A 60 -1.05 8.50 10.38
C ASP A 60 -1.35 6.99 10.33
N GLY A 61 -1.75 6.41 11.47
CA GLY A 61 -2.00 4.97 11.57
C GLY A 61 -3.06 4.48 10.59
N PHE A 62 -4.14 5.25 10.41
CA PHE A 62 -5.19 4.90 9.44
C PHE A 62 -4.65 4.96 8.02
N ALA A 63 -3.91 6.00 7.66
CA ALA A 63 -3.38 6.17 6.32
C ALA A 63 -2.39 5.07 5.95
N LYS A 64 -1.50 4.68 6.87
CA LYS A 64 -0.59 3.53 6.71
C LYS A 64 -1.35 2.24 6.44
N GLN A 65 -2.40 1.96 7.22
CA GLN A 65 -3.25 0.79 7.00
C GLN A 65 -3.90 0.80 5.62
N GLN A 66 -4.43 1.95 5.18
CA GLN A 66 -5.03 2.05 3.86
C GLN A 66 -4.02 1.90 2.73
N LEU A 67 -2.80 2.42 2.88
CA LEU A 67 -1.74 2.23 1.91
C LEU A 67 -1.33 0.76 1.82
N MET A 68 -1.17 0.06 2.94
CA MET A 68 -0.88 -1.38 2.96
C MET A 68 -1.96 -2.19 2.24
N LEU A 69 -3.23 -1.81 2.39
CA LEU A 69 -4.34 -2.43 1.64
C LEU A 69 -4.30 -2.08 0.15
N ALA A 70 -3.94 -0.84 -0.21
CA ALA A 70 -3.84 -0.41 -1.60
C ALA A 70 -2.74 -1.15 -2.39
N VAL A 71 -1.71 -1.67 -1.72
CA VAL A 71 -0.65 -2.49 -2.33
C VAL A 71 -1.20 -3.76 -3.00
N GLU A 72 -2.35 -4.27 -2.56
CA GLU A 72 -2.99 -5.44 -3.16
C GLU A 72 -3.62 -5.13 -4.53
N ASN A 73 -3.85 -3.87 -4.86
CA ASN A 73 -4.28 -3.47 -6.20
C ASN A 73 -3.07 -3.42 -7.15
N PRO A 74 -2.98 -4.28 -8.18
CA PRO A 74 -1.82 -4.32 -9.08
C PRO A 74 -1.52 -2.99 -9.78
N SER A 75 -2.55 -2.17 -10.02
CA SER A 75 -2.40 -0.87 -10.69
C SER A 75 -1.95 0.27 -9.77
N LEU A 76 -2.00 0.07 -8.45
CA LEU A 76 -1.58 1.04 -7.42
C LEU A 76 -0.38 0.56 -6.61
N LYS A 77 0.00 -0.72 -6.74
CA LYS A 77 1.02 -1.38 -5.91
C LYS A 77 2.29 -0.55 -5.79
N GLN A 78 2.81 -0.07 -6.93
CA GLN A 78 4.07 0.66 -6.94
C GLN A 78 3.94 2.00 -6.21
N GLU A 79 2.90 2.78 -6.48
CA GLU A 79 2.67 4.06 -5.81
C GLU A 79 2.40 3.90 -4.31
N ALA A 80 1.65 2.87 -3.92
CA ALA A 80 1.35 2.60 -2.52
C ALA A 80 2.61 2.14 -1.75
N LEU A 81 3.42 1.25 -2.34
CA LEU A 81 4.72 0.86 -1.77
C LEU A 81 5.65 2.07 -1.65
N GLN A 82 5.72 2.92 -2.68
CA GLN A 82 6.57 4.10 -2.66
C GLN A 82 6.14 5.05 -1.54
N ALA A 83 4.84 5.32 -1.43
CA ALA A 83 4.29 6.15 -0.35
C ALA A 83 4.61 5.59 1.04
N LEU A 84 4.51 4.27 1.25
CA LEU A 84 4.88 3.62 2.50
C LEU A 84 6.38 3.76 2.81
N ILE A 85 7.22 3.53 1.81
CA ILE A 85 8.68 3.58 1.94
C ILE A 85 9.16 5.00 2.23
N GLU A 86 8.47 6.03 1.70
CA GLU A 86 8.79 7.45 1.88
C GLU A 86 8.42 8.02 3.25
N ILE A 87 7.49 7.40 3.98
CA ILE A 87 7.13 7.83 5.34
C ILE A 87 8.35 7.73 6.27
N ARG A 88 8.75 8.86 6.88
CA ARG A 88 9.86 8.93 7.85
C ARG A 88 9.35 9.44 9.22
N PRO A 89 9.77 8.80 10.34
CA PRO A 89 10.46 7.52 10.40
C PRO A 89 9.55 6.36 9.94
N MET A 90 10.13 5.29 9.40
CA MET A 90 9.38 4.08 9.08
C MET A 90 8.85 3.47 10.38
N SER A 91 7.54 3.29 10.48
CA SER A 91 6.93 2.66 11.65
C SER A 91 7.09 1.15 11.60
N MET A 92 7.18 0.51 12.78
CA MET A 92 7.31 -0.94 12.94
C MET A 92 6.27 -1.75 12.15
N GLU A 93 5.02 -1.28 12.08
CA GLU A 93 3.95 -1.93 11.29
C GLU A 93 4.27 -1.96 9.79
N VAL A 94 4.79 -0.85 9.25
CA VAL A 94 5.19 -0.74 7.84
C VAL A 94 6.43 -1.58 7.58
N GLU A 95 7.39 -1.58 8.52
CA GLU A 95 8.58 -2.41 8.45
C GLU A 95 8.22 -3.90 8.34
N GLN A 96 7.35 -4.39 9.23
CA GLN A 96 6.89 -5.77 9.23
C GLN A 96 6.17 -6.14 7.92
N PHE A 97 5.32 -5.23 7.42
CA PHE A 97 4.65 -5.40 6.14
C PHE A 97 5.64 -5.51 4.97
N LEU A 98 6.66 -4.64 4.91
CA LEU A 98 7.67 -4.68 3.85
C LEU A 98 8.54 -5.95 3.94
N ILE A 99 8.88 -6.41 5.15
CA ILE A 99 9.57 -7.70 5.37
C ILE A 99 8.72 -8.85 4.82
N GLU A 100 7.41 -8.86 5.07
CA GLU A 100 6.50 -9.87 4.51
C GLU A 100 6.51 -9.84 2.98
N LYS A 101 6.43 -8.64 2.37
CA LYS A 101 6.52 -8.50 0.91
C LYS A 101 7.87 -8.92 0.34
N LEU A 102 8.98 -8.71 1.06
CA LEU A 102 10.30 -9.23 0.71
C LEU A 102 10.41 -10.76 0.82
N GLY A 103 9.53 -11.39 1.59
CA GLY A 103 9.38 -12.85 1.66
C GLY A 103 8.55 -13.45 0.53
N GLN A 104 7.83 -12.63 -0.25
CA GLN A 104 6.99 -13.06 -1.36
C GLN A 104 7.78 -12.98 -2.67
N SER A 105 7.98 -14.10 -3.36
CA SER A 105 8.88 -14.20 -4.52
C SER A 105 8.52 -13.21 -5.64
N GLU A 106 7.23 -12.99 -5.87
CA GLU A 106 6.69 -12.10 -6.89
C GLU A 106 6.89 -10.61 -6.57
N ASN A 107 7.12 -10.27 -5.29
CA ASN A 107 7.27 -8.88 -4.82
C ASN A 107 8.71 -8.55 -4.42
N ALA A 108 9.50 -9.55 -4.04
CA ALA A 108 10.78 -9.36 -3.37
C ALA A 108 11.76 -8.47 -4.14
N SER A 109 11.97 -8.73 -5.44
CA SER A 109 12.90 -7.93 -6.25
C SER A 109 12.45 -6.48 -6.40
N GLN A 110 11.14 -6.25 -6.60
CA GLN A 110 10.60 -4.90 -6.75
C GLN A 110 10.73 -4.11 -5.44
N VAL A 111 10.30 -4.69 -4.32
CA VAL A 111 10.36 -4.04 -3.00
C VAL A 111 11.80 -3.77 -2.60
N ALA A 112 12.72 -4.73 -2.81
CA ALA A 112 14.14 -4.55 -2.55
C ALA A 112 14.73 -3.40 -3.37
N SER A 113 14.38 -3.30 -4.66
CA SER A 113 14.84 -2.22 -5.53
C SER A 113 14.36 -0.84 -5.04
N MET A 114 13.07 -0.72 -4.70
CA MET A 114 12.50 0.52 -4.20
C MET A 114 13.14 0.95 -2.87
N LEU A 115 13.37 -0.01 -1.96
CA LEU A 115 14.05 0.23 -0.69
C LEU A 115 15.50 0.70 -0.90
N ALA A 116 16.25 0.02 -1.77
CA ALA A 116 17.63 0.40 -2.08
C ALA A 116 17.71 1.81 -2.67
N GLN A 117 16.84 2.14 -3.63
CA GLN A 117 16.73 3.48 -4.23
C GLN A 117 16.34 4.56 -3.21
N SER A 118 15.59 4.19 -2.18
CA SER A 118 15.15 5.07 -1.10
C SER A 118 16.16 5.18 0.06
N GLY A 119 17.36 4.62 -0.09
CA GLY A 119 18.46 4.71 0.88
C GLY A 119 18.49 3.62 1.95
N TYR A 120 17.67 2.57 1.85
CA TYR A 120 17.59 1.48 2.84
C TYR A 120 18.57 0.32 2.57
N GLN A 121 19.66 0.54 1.83
CA GLN A 121 20.63 -0.52 1.50
C GLN A 121 21.23 -1.18 2.75
N GLY A 122 21.58 -0.40 3.78
CA GLY A 122 22.11 -0.92 5.04
C GLY A 122 21.12 -1.85 5.75
N TRP A 123 19.86 -1.44 5.83
CA TRP A 123 18.79 -2.27 6.39
C TRP A 123 18.56 -3.55 5.57
N LEU A 124 18.64 -3.48 4.23
CA LEU A 124 18.56 -4.68 3.38
C LEU A 124 19.73 -5.65 3.64
N HIS A 125 20.95 -5.17 3.86
CA HIS A 125 22.08 -6.02 4.24
C HIS A 125 21.85 -6.68 5.61
N GLU A 126 21.34 -5.94 6.59
CA GLU A 126 20.96 -6.48 7.90
C GLU A 126 19.89 -7.56 7.75
N LEU A 127 18.84 -7.32 6.96
CA LEU A 127 17.77 -8.29 6.73
C LEU A 127 18.27 -9.59 6.10
N VAL A 128 19.16 -9.53 5.11
CA VAL A 128 19.72 -10.74 4.48
C VAL A 128 20.49 -11.58 5.49
N SER A 129 21.19 -10.96 6.43
CA SER A 129 21.98 -11.68 7.45
C SER A 129 21.15 -12.17 8.64
N SER A 130 20.08 -11.48 9.00
CA SER A 130 19.32 -11.72 10.24
C SER A 130 17.96 -12.40 10.05
N ASN A 131 17.35 -12.28 8.86
CA ASN A 131 15.98 -12.72 8.63
C ASN A 131 15.90 -13.78 7.53
N ARG A 132 15.48 -15.00 7.91
CA ARG A 132 15.33 -16.12 6.95
C ARG A 132 14.01 -16.09 6.17
N ALA A 133 13.06 -15.24 6.56
CA ALA A 133 11.77 -15.14 5.88
C ALA A 133 11.87 -14.37 4.55
N VAL A 134 12.86 -13.50 4.40
CA VAL A 134 13.05 -12.72 3.17
C VAL A 134 13.73 -13.54 2.07
N LYS A 135 13.45 -13.21 0.81
CA LYS A 135 14.12 -13.83 -0.34
C LYS A 135 15.50 -13.22 -0.52
N GLN A 136 16.48 -13.75 0.21
CA GLN A 136 17.87 -13.26 0.24
C GLN A 136 18.47 -13.10 -1.15
N GLN A 137 18.27 -14.06 -2.06
CA GLN A 137 18.78 -13.99 -3.43
C GLN A 137 18.22 -12.79 -4.21
N ALA A 138 16.94 -12.48 -4.06
CA ALA A 138 16.31 -11.35 -4.73
C ALA A 138 16.86 -10.01 -4.19
N ILE A 139 17.09 -9.92 -2.88
CA ILE A 139 17.69 -8.73 -2.26
C ILE A 139 19.15 -8.58 -2.69
N LEU A 140 19.94 -9.65 -2.65
CA LEU A 140 21.36 -9.63 -3.04
C LEU A 140 21.56 -9.26 -4.51
N ALA A 141 20.67 -9.69 -5.41
CA ALA A 141 20.70 -9.32 -6.82
C ALA A 141 20.49 -7.81 -7.04
N VAL A 142 19.78 -7.14 -6.13
CA VAL A 142 19.58 -5.67 -6.18
C VAL A 142 20.77 -4.93 -5.57
N LEU A 143 21.35 -5.46 -4.49
CA LEU A 143 22.48 -4.82 -3.80
C LEU A 143 23.80 -4.97 -4.56
N ASN A 144 23.97 -6.06 -5.31
CA ASN A 144 25.15 -6.37 -6.12
C ASN A 144 24.73 -6.68 -7.57
N PRO A 145 24.37 -5.66 -8.37
CA PRO A 145 23.87 -5.83 -9.73
C PRO A 145 24.90 -6.37 -10.73
#